data_AF-A0A349PQD8-F1
#
_entry.id   AF-A0A349PQD8-F1
#
_cell.length_a   1.000
_cell.length_b   1.000
_cell.length_c   1.000
_cell.angle_alpha   90.00
_cell.angle_beta   90.00
_cell.angle_gamma   90.00
#
_symmetry.space_group_name_H-M   'P 1'
#
loop_
_entity.id
_entity.type
_entity.pdbx_description
1 polymer ?
#
loop_
_entity_poly.entity_id
_entity_poly.type
_entity_poly.pdbx_seq_one_letter_code
_entity_poly.pdbx_strand_id
1 'polypeptide(L)'
;MSGNSENILQEGDMNPTPKEDKVSYETHQKLLKQLKENQVRMRELEEKQKLIEEKAREEEEVKLKEQQKWKEIAERKDTEIKKEQERVKLLEKKFVNSLKEREFKEALGFPIKPKFLSFVDFDDISLDTDGFIDKITLENVVNKFKEENPELLPKKESKEDIPSGNKSSNKSLPIQKANDVNLGLQDIKNMTPAQLLEMYKKVKKEK
;
A
#
# COMPACT_ATOMS: atom_id res chain seq x y z
N MET A 1 -16.28 -41.74 36.74
CA MET A 1 -16.84 -41.21 38.00
C MET A 1 -18.34 -41.45 37.99
N SER A 2 -18.87 -42.00 39.09
CA SER A 2 -20.27 -42.36 39.40
C SER A 2 -21.00 -43.23 38.35
N GLY A 3 -21.28 -44.52 38.56
CA GLY A 3 -21.61 -45.21 39.80
C GLY A 3 -23.10 -45.02 40.09
N ASN A 4 -23.92 -46.01 39.73
CA ASN A 4 -25.12 -46.39 40.48
C ASN A 4 -25.59 -47.77 40.03
N SER A 5 -25.01 -48.76 40.69
CA SER A 5 -25.58 -50.09 40.90
C SER A 5 -26.53 -50.01 42.09
N GLU A 6 -27.82 -50.13 41.85
CA GLU A 6 -28.79 -50.54 42.86
C GLU A 6 -29.45 -51.85 42.43
N ASN A 7 -29.59 -52.69 43.43
CA ASN A 7 -29.85 -54.12 43.41
C ASN A 7 -31.22 -54.31 44.06
N ILE A 8 -32.20 -54.90 43.36
CA ILE A 8 -33.37 -55.52 44.01
C ILE A 8 -33.74 -56.81 43.26
N LEU A 9 -33.53 -57.92 43.96
CA LEU A 9 -34.00 -59.28 43.68
C LEU A 9 -35.54 -59.34 43.70
N GLN A 10 -36.14 -60.14 42.82
CA GLN A 10 -36.98 -61.28 43.24
C GLN A 10 -37.46 -62.10 42.03
N GLU A 11 -37.12 -63.39 42.08
CA GLU A 11 -37.71 -64.45 41.27
C GLU A 11 -39.21 -64.54 41.57
N GLY A 12 -40.01 -64.43 40.52
CA GLY A 12 -41.43 -64.68 40.53
C GLY A 12 -41.78 -65.39 39.24
N ASP A 13 -41.68 -66.71 39.27
CA ASP A 13 -42.13 -67.63 38.22
C ASP A 13 -43.66 -67.52 38.12
N MET A 14 -44.13 -66.51 37.37
CA MET A 14 -45.53 -66.36 36.98
C MET A 14 -45.58 -66.44 35.47
N ASN A 15 -45.72 -67.66 34.99
CA ASN A 15 -46.15 -67.99 33.63
C ASN A 15 -47.57 -67.41 33.45
N PRO A 16 -47.76 -66.23 32.84
CA PRO A 16 -49.08 -65.67 32.68
C PRO A 16 -49.71 -66.40 31.50
N THR A 17 -50.75 -67.18 31.78
CA THR A 17 -51.71 -67.55 30.73
C THR A 17 -52.05 -66.30 29.93
N PRO A 18 -51.99 -66.33 28.59
CA PRO A 18 -52.27 -65.16 27.78
C PRO A 18 -53.75 -64.82 27.93
N LYS A 19 -54.07 -63.98 28.93
CA LYS A 19 -55.33 -63.27 28.96
C LYS A 19 -55.29 -62.37 27.75
N GLU A 20 -56.15 -62.62 26.78
CA GLU A 20 -56.35 -61.71 25.65
C GLU A 20 -56.71 -60.34 26.22
N ASP A 21 -55.71 -59.45 26.31
CA ASP A 21 -55.85 -58.12 26.85
C ASP A 21 -56.62 -57.30 25.81
N LYS A 22 -57.95 -57.43 25.85
CA LYS A 22 -58.87 -56.81 24.89
C LYS A 22 -59.00 -55.34 25.22
N VAL A 23 -58.12 -54.56 24.62
CA VAL A 23 -58.15 -53.10 24.69
C VAL A 23 -59.46 -52.60 24.07
N SER A 24 -60.15 -51.68 24.73
CA SER A 24 -61.41 -51.14 24.21
C SER A 24 -61.18 -50.41 22.88
N TYR A 25 -62.14 -50.54 21.96
CA TYR A 25 -62.10 -49.90 20.64
C TYR A 25 -61.85 -48.39 20.72
N GLU A 26 -62.41 -47.72 21.72
CA GLU A 26 -62.21 -46.29 22.00
C GLU A 26 -60.74 -45.95 22.31
N THR A 27 -60.04 -46.82 23.03
CA THR A 27 -58.63 -46.62 23.38
C THR A 27 -57.76 -46.74 22.15
N HIS A 28 -58.05 -47.71 21.27
CA HIS A 28 -57.36 -47.86 19.99
C HIS A 28 -57.56 -46.64 19.08
N GLN A 29 -58.78 -46.08 19.03
CA GLN A 29 -59.03 -44.83 18.27
C GLN A 29 -58.26 -43.63 18.83
N LYS A 30 -58.17 -43.48 20.16
CA LYS A 30 -57.39 -42.40 20.81
C LYS A 30 -55.90 -42.53 20.48
N LEU A 31 -55.34 -43.74 20.55
CA LEU A 31 -53.94 -44.00 20.20
C LEU A 31 -53.65 -43.68 18.73
N LEU A 32 -54.53 -44.08 17.81
CA LEU A 32 -54.37 -43.74 16.39
C LEU A 32 -54.40 -42.23 16.14
N LYS A 33 -55.25 -41.49 16.86
CA LYS A 33 -55.31 -40.02 16.77
C LYS A 33 -54.01 -39.38 17.29
N GLN A 34 -53.52 -39.82 18.45
CA GLN A 34 -52.26 -39.35 19.02
C GLN A 34 -51.06 -39.69 18.14
N LEU A 35 -51.03 -40.87 17.53
CA LEU A 35 -49.97 -41.29 16.62
C LEU A 35 -49.94 -40.40 15.37
N LYS A 36 -51.11 -40.08 14.79
CA LYS A 36 -51.21 -39.15 13.66
C LYS A 36 -50.77 -37.74 14.05
N GLU A 37 -51.21 -37.23 15.19
CA GLU A 37 -50.80 -35.91 15.70
C GLU A 37 -49.29 -35.84 15.94
N ASN A 38 -48.71 -36.87 16.56
CA ASN A 38 -47.27 -36.95 16.78
C ASN A 38 -46.51 -37.07 15.45
N GLN A 39 -47.01 -37.83 14.48
CA GLN A 39 -46.38 -37.94 13.17
C GLN A 39 -46.38 -36.59 12.43
N VAL A 40 -47.46 -35.82 12.51
CA VAL A 40 -47.52 -34.46 11.96
C VAL A 40 -46.52 -33.54 12.66
N ARG A 41 -46.49 -33.56 14.00
CA ARG A 41 -45.51 -32.77 14.77
C ARG A 41 -44.06 -33.13 14.47
N MET A 42 -43.75 -34.42 14.30
CA MET A 42 -42.41 -34.86 13.95
C MET A 42 -41.99 -34.33 12.58
N ARG A 43 -42.88 -34.38 11.57
CA ARG A 43 -42.61 -33.78 10.26
C ARG A 43 -42.41 -32.28 10.34
N GLU A 44 -43.26 -31.57 11.08
CA GLU A 44 -43.12 -30.11 11.27
C GLU A 44 -41.81 -29.74 11.96
N LEU A 45 -41.36 -30.52 12.94
CA LEU A 45 -40.09 -30.31 13.62
C LEU A 45 -38.89 -30.63 12.71
N GLU A 46 -38.96 -31.70 11.93
CA GLU A 46 -37.95 -32.04 10.93
C GLU A 46 -37.82 -30.95 9.86
N GLU A 47 -38.94 -30.41 9.37
CA GLU A 47 -38.95 -29.30 8.41
C GLU A 47 -38.35 -28.03 9.03
N LYS A 48 -38.69 -27.70 10.28
CA LYS A 48 -38.10 -26.56 10.99
C LYS A 48 -36.60 -26.74 11.21
N GLN A 49 -36.15 -27.95 11.58
CA GLN A 49 -34.72 -28.23 11.73
C GLN A 49 -33.97 -28.05 10.42
N LYS A 50 -34.50 -28.58 9.30
CA LYS A 50 -33.90 -28.40 7.98
C LYS A 50 -33.80 -26.92 7.60
N LEU A 51 -34.85 -26.14 7.84
CA LEU A 51 -34.83 -24.70 7.55
C LEU A 51 -33.82 -23.93 8.41
N ILE A 52 -33.64 -24.30 9.69
CA ILE A 52 -32.65 -23.69 10.56
C ILE A 52 -31.23 -24.07 10.12
N GLU A 53 -31.01 -25.33 9.78
CA GLU A 53 -29.70 -25.82 9.32
C GLU A 53 -29.30 -25.19 7.99
N GLU A 54 -30.24 -25.04 7.05
CA GLU A 54 -30.01 -24.37 5.77
C GLU A 54 -29.61 -22.90 5.98
N LYS A 55 -30.35 -22.17 6.82
CA LYS A 55 -30.01 -20.78 7.16
C LYS A 55 -28.65 -20.65 7.86
N ALA A 56 -28.34 -21.54 8.79
CA ALA A 56 -27.05 -21.54 9.47
C ALA A 56 -25.90 -21.77 8.47
N ARG A 57 -26.08 -22.68 7.51
CA ARG A 57 -25.10 -22.95 6.46
C ARG A 57 -24.92 -21.75 5.53
N GLU A 58 -26.00 -21.09 5.12
CA GLU A 58 -25.93 -19.87 4.31
C GLU A 58 -25.19 -18.74 5.03
N GLU A 59 -25.47 -18.54 6.32
CA GLU A 59 -24.77 -17.54 7.13
C GLU A 59 -23.27 -17.84 7.29
N GLU A 60 -22.91 -19.12 7.49
CA GLU A 60 -21.51 -19.55 7.56
C GLU A 60 -20.78 -19.32 6.23
N GLU A 61 -21.41 -19.64 5.10
CA GLU A 61 -20.83 -19.38 3.78
C GLU A 61 -20.62 -17.89 3.52
N VAL A 62 -21.57 -17.03 3.91
CA VAL A 62 -21.44 -15.57 3.77
C VAL A 62 -20.29 -15.06 4.62
N LYS A 63 -20.20 -15.48 5.89
CA LYS A 63 -19.09 -15.09 6.78
C LYS A 63 -17.74 -15.54 6.24
N LEU A 64 -17.64 -16.76 5.71
CA LEU A 64 -16.41 -17.26 5.10
C LEU A 64 -16.00 -16.45 3.87
N LYS A 65 -16.96 -16.13 2.99
CA LYS A 65 -16.72 -15.29 1.80
C LYS A 65 -16.29 -13.87 2.19
N GLU A 66 -16.89 -13.30 3.23
CA GLU A 66 -16.50 -12.00 3.77
C GLU A 66 -15.07 -12.04 4.33
N GLN A 67 -14.75 -13.03 5.17
CA GLN A 67 -13.41 -13.18 5.72
C GLN A 67 -12.33 -13.34 4.64
N GLN A 68 -12.62 -14.11 3.58
CA GLN A 68 -11.71 -14.25 2.44
C GLN A 68 -11.49 -12.91 1.73
N LYS A 69 -12.58 -12.17 1.43
CA LYS A 69 -12.47 -10.84 0.82
C LYS A 69 -11.68 -9.86 1.68
N TRP A 70 -11.88 -9.88 3.00
CA TRP A 70 -11.10 -9.02 3.92
C TRP A 70 -9.61 -9.35 3.90
N LYS A 71 -9.25 -10.63 3.86
CA LYS A 71 -7.85 -11.06 3.72
C LYS A 71 -7.24 -10.60 2.41
N GLU A 72 -7.93 -10.79 1.29
CA GLU A 72 -7.47 -10.33 -0.03
C GLU A 72 -7.25 -8.81 -0.09
N ILE A 73 -8.17 -8.04 0.50
CA ILE A 73 -8.06 -6.58 0.57
C ILE A 73 -6.85 -6.17 1.44
N ALA A 74 -6.66 -6.82 2.58
CA ALA A 74 -5.54 -6.56 3.48
C ALA A 74 -4.19 -6.86 2.80
N GLU A 75 -4.05 -8.03 2.18
CA GLU A 75 -2.83 -8.41 1.45
C GLU A 75 -2.55 -7.43 0.31
N ARG A 76 -3.57 -7.04 -0.46
CA ARG A 76 -3.42 -6.04 -1.50
C ARG A 76 -2.93 -4.71 -0.95
N LYS A 77 -3.52 -4.24 0.17
CA LYS A 77 -3.10 -2.98 0.81
C LYS A 77 -1.67 -3.04 1.32
N ASP A 78 -1.25 -4.14 1.91
CA ASP A 78 0.13 -4.33 2.35
C ASP A 78 1.12 -4.29 1.18
N THR A 79 0.77 -4.90 0.05
CA THR A 79 1.62 -4.82 -1.16
C THR A 79 1.66 -3.41 -1.76
N GLU A 80 0.55 -2.67 -1.74
CA GLU A 80 0.49 -1.27 -2.19
C GLU A 80 1.36 -0.38 -1.29
N ILE A 81 1.28 -0.54 0.03
CA ILE A 81 2.08 0.21 1.00
C ILE A 81 3.57 -0.06 0.80
N LYS A 82 3.97 -1.33 0.65
CA LYS A 82 5.38 -1.69 0.42
C LYS A 82 5.92 -1.06 -0.87
N LYS A 83 5.16 -1.13 -1.96
CA LYS A 83 5.54 -0.51 -3.24
C LYS A 83 5.67 1.01 -3.12
N GLU A 84 4.76 1.66 -2.40
CA GLU A 84 4.83 3.11 -2.22
C GLU A 84 6.01 3.50 -1.32
N GLN A 85 6.30 2.74 -0.26
CA GLN A 85 7.48 2.95 0.57
C GLN A 85 8.79 2.82 -0.22
N GLU A 86 8.90 1.82 -1.08
CA GLU A 86 10.06 1.66 -1.98
C GLU A 86 10.18 2.84 -2.95
N ARG A 87 9.05 3.29 -3.51
CA ARG A 87 9.00 4.46 -4.38
C ARG A 87 9.45 5.72 -3.66
N VAL A 88 8.98 5.95 -2.44
CA VAL A 88 9.38 7.10 -1.61
C VAL A 88 10.87 7.06 -1.33
N LYS A 89 11.41 5.92 -0.88
CA LYS A 89 12.86 5.75 -0.65
C LYS A 89 13.70 6.04 -1.90
N LEU A 90 13.22 5.61 -3.07
CA LEU A 90 13.89 5.88 -4.34
C LEU A 90 13.86 7.37 -4.72
N LEU A 91 12.74 8.04 -4.47
CA LEU A 91 12.60 9.48 -4.70
C LEU A 91 13.47 10.29 -3.73
N GLU A 92 13.49 9.93 -2.45
CA GLU A 92 14.36 10.52 -1.44
C GLU A 92 15.83 10.36 -1.83
N LYS A 93 16.26 9.17 -2.23
CA LYS A 93 17.64 8.95 -2.70
C LYS A 93 17.98 9.82 -3.91
N LYS A 94 17.07 9.92 -4.89
CA LYS A 94 17.27 10.80 -6.06
C LYS A 94 17.34 12.27 -5.67
N PHE A 95 16.51 12.69 -4.72
CA PHE A 95 16.48 14.07 -4.23
C PHE A 95 17.77 14.43 -3.49
N VAL A 96 18.21 13.58 -2.56
CA VAL A 96 19.47 13.74 -1.84
C VAL A 96 20.65 13.79 -2.80
N ASN A 97 20.71 12.87 -3.77
CA ASN A 97 21.78 12.87 -4.78
C ASN A 97 21.76 14.15 -5.63
N SER A 98 20.59 14.64 -6.00
CA SER A 98 20.45 15.89 -6.74
C SER A 98 20.92 17.10 -5.92
N LEU A 99 20.70 17.11 -4.61
CA LEU A 99 21.22 18.15 -3.72
C LEU A 99 22.74 18.07 -3.64
N LYS A 100 23.29 16.88 -3.41
CA LYS A 100 24.74 16.63 -3.37
C LYS A 100 25.43 17.07 -4.66
N GLU A 101 24.86 16.73 -5.80
CA GLU A 101 25.35 17.17 -7.11
C GLU A 101 25.36 18.70 -7.25
N ARG A 102 24.31 19.38 -6.77
CA ARG A 102 24.20 20.83 -6.88
C ARG A 102 25.26 21.52 -6.02
N GLU A 103 25.36 21.14 -4.75
CA GLU A 103 26.35 21.73 -3.84
C GLU A 103 27.78 21.40 -4.29
N PHE A 104 28.03 20.20 -4.82
CA PHE A 104 29.32 19.85 -5.40
C PHE A 104 29.69 20.76 -6.57
N LYS A 105 28.76 20.98 -7.52
CA LYS A 105 29.01 21.89 -8.65
C LYS A 105 29.28 23.32 -8.19
N GLU A 106 28.58 23.78 -7.16
CA GLU A 106 28.78 25.10 -6.57
C GLU A 106 30.15 25.23 -5.90
N ALA A 107 30.52 24.26 -5.05
CA ALA A 107 31.81 24.22 -4.36
C ALA A 107 33.00 24.06 -5.31
N LEU A 108 32.79 23.39 -6.45
CA LEU A 108 33.80 23.23 -7.48
C LEU A 108 34.11 24.55 -8.21
N GLY A 109 33.12 25.44 -8.34
CA GLY A 109 33.30 26.80 -8.85
C GLY A 109 33.42 26.93 -10.38
N PHE A 110 33.24 25.85 -11.15
CA PHE A 110 33.22 25.88 -12.61
C PHE A 110 32.24 24.85 -13.19
N PRO A 111 31.71 25.07 -14.41
CA PRO A 111 30.74 24.16 -15.01
C PRO A 111 31.39 22.84 -15.44
N ILE A 112 30.99 21.73 -14.82
CA ILE A 112 31.34 20.38 -15.23
C ILE A 112 30.26 19.77 -16.14
N LYS A 113 30.70 19.00 -17.15
CA LYS A 113 29.78 18.22 -17.98
C LYS A 113 29.15 17.09 -17.15
N PRO A 114 27.84 16.81 -17.28
CA PRO A 114 27.16 15.77 -16.51
C PRO A 114 27.82 14.38 -16.58
N LYS A 115 28.45 14.05 -17.71
CA LYS A 115 29.17 12.78 -17.92
C LYS A 115 30.34 12.56 -16.96
N PHE A 116 30.90 13.63 -16.38
CA PHE A 116 32.03 13.52 -15.46
C PHE A 116 31.60 13.42 -14.00
N LEU A 117 30.32 13.63 -13.70
CA LEU A 117 29.80 13.47 -12.34
C LEU A 117 29.79 12.00 -11.90
N SER A 118 29.83 11.05 -12.85
CA SER A 118 29.95 9.62 -12.53
C SER A 118 31.29 9.22 -11.91
N PHE A 119 32.30 10.10 -11.98
CA PHE A 119 33.59 9.88 -11.32
C PHE A 119 33.62 10.44 -9.89
N VAL A 120 32.51 11.03 -9.43
CA VAL A 120 32.39 11.57 -8.07
C VAL A 120 31.62 10.58 -7.20
N ASP A 121 32.26 10.15 -6.11
CA ASP A 121 31.60 9.34 -5.09
C ASP A 121 30.74 10.23 -4.18
N PHE A 122 29.49 10.48 -4.59
CA PHE A 122 28.53 11.26 -3.80
C PHE A 122 28.15 10.60 -2.47
N ASP A 123 28.44 9.31 -2.28
CA ASP A 123 28.18 8.60 -1.03
C ASP A 123 29.11 9.05 0.10
N ASP A 124 30.30 9.57 -0.21
CA ASP A 124 31.25 10.14 0.78
C ASP A 124 30.77 11.48 1.35
N ILE A 125 29.83 12.16 0.68
CA ILE A 125 29.26 13.43 1.14
C ILE A 125 28.19 13.13 2.19
N SER A 126 28.45 13.55 3.43
CA SER A 126 27.52 13.33 4.54
C SER A 126 26.49 14.44 4.65
N LEU A 127 25.34 14.11 5.25
CA LEU A 127 24.32 15.08 5.63
C LEU A 127 24.48 15.37 7.13
N ASP A 128 24.38 16.63 7.51
CA ASP A 128 24.35 17.08 8.90
C ASP A 128 22.98 16.74 9.55
N THR A 129 22.88 16.90 10.88
CA THR A 129 21.67 16.57 11.64
C THR A 129 20.43 17.33 11.18
N ASP A 130 20.62 18.51 10.61
CA ASP A 130 19.56 19.37 10.08
C ASP A 130 19.16 19.03 8.62
N GLY A 131 19.76 17.99 8.03
CA GLY A 131 19.50 17.54 6.67
C GLY A 131 20.17 18.38 5.58
N PHE A 132 21.06 19.30 5.96
CA PHE A 132 21.94 20.02 5.04
C PHE A 132 23.20 19.21 4.74
N ILE A 133 23.89 19.53 3.65
CA ILE A 133 25.15 18.87 3.29
C ILE A 133 26.27 19.38 4.21
N ASP A 134 27.03 18.46 4.79
CA ASP A 134 28.20 18.80 5.59
C ASP A 134 29.31 19.37 4.68
N LYS A 135 29.75 20.58 5.01
CA LYS A 135 30.73 21.33 4.21
C LYS A 135 32.10 20.67 4.24
N ILE A 136 32.48 20.04 5.36
CA ILE A 136 33.81 19.44 5.52
C ILE A 136 33.95 18.23 4.61
N THR A 137 32.97 17.32 4.64
CA THR A 137 32.96 16.16 3.73
C THR A 137 32.84 16.58 2.26
N LEU A 138 32.03 17.61 1.95
CA LEU A 138 31.94 18.15 0.61
C LEU A 138 33.28 18.67 0.07
N GLU A 139 34.00 19.48 0.86
CA GLU A 139 35.30 20.03 0.48
C GLU A 139 36.33 18.93 0.25
N ASN A 140 36.34 17.89 1.09
CA ASN A 140 37.21 16.74 0.92
C ASN A 140 36.97 16.01 -0.40
N VAL A 141 35.69 15.78 -0.76
CA VAL A 141 35.33 15.14 -2.03
C VAL A 141 35.69 16.01 -3.23
N VAL A 142 35.49 17.33 -3.12
CA VAL A 142 35.91 18.28 -4.16
C VAL A 142 37.43 18.29 -4.35
N ASN A 143 38.19 18.24 -3.27
CA ASN A 143 39.66 18.20 -3.34
C ASN A 143 40.16 16.89 -3.92
N LYS A 144 39.66 15.73 -3.46
CA LYS A 144 39.95 14.43 -4.07
C LYS A 144 39.65 14.43 -5.56
N PHE A 145 38.49 14.94 -5.97
CA PHE A 145 38.12 15.01 -7.38
C PHE A 145 39.11 15.86 -8.20
N LYS A 146 39.56 17.01 -7.67
CA LYS A 146 40.56 17.87 -8.32
C LYS A 146 41.93 17.19 -8.45
N GLU A 147 42.32 16.40 -7.44
CA GLU A 147 43.59 15.66 -7.42
C GLU A 147 43.58 14.47 -8.37
N GLU A 148 42.50 13.71 -8.40
CA GLU A 148 42.36 12.49 -9.22
C GLU A 148 42.06 12.81 -10.69
N ASN A 149 41.33 13.90 -10.95
CA ASN A 149 40.86 14.26 -12.30
C ASN A 149 41.31 15.66 -12.74
N PRO A 150 42.62 15.98 -12.70
CA PRO A 150 43.11 17.32 -13.03
C PRO A 150 42.86 17.70 -14.49
N GLU A 151 42.78 16.72 -15.40
CA GLU A 151 42.50 16.94 -16.82
C GLU A 151 41.08 17.45 -17.10
N LEU A 152 40.14 17.19 -16.19
CA LEU A 152 38.75 17.63 -16.29
C LEU A 152 38.55 19.06 -15.80
N LEU A 153 39.55 19.61 -15.11
CA LEU A 153 39.55 21.00 -14.67
C LEU A 153 39.81 21.90 -15.90
N PRO A 154 39.09 23.03 -16.03
CA PRO A 154 39.44 24.01 -17.05
C PRO A 154 40.89 24.43 -16.80
N LYS A 155 41.77 24.14 -17.76
CA LYS A 155 43.11 24.71 -17.76
C LYS A 155 42.91 26.22 -17.71
N LYS A 156 43.43 26.88 -16.67
CA LYS A 156 43.57 28.34 -16.69
C LYS A 156 44.33 28.64 -17.96
N GLU A 157 43.62 29.11 -18.99
CA GLU A 157 44.26 29.83 -20.06
C GLU A 157 44.94 31.00 -19.33
N SER A 158 46.24 30.87 -19.11
CA SER A 158 47.08 32.03 -18.90
C SER A 158 46.76 32.91 -20.09
N LYS A 159 45.99 33.98 -19.85
CA LYS A 159 45.92 35.11 -20.75
C LYS A 159 47.34 35.67 -20.78
N GLU A 160 48.19 35.04 -21.58
CA GLU A 160 49.30 35.73 -22.19
C GLU A 160 48.62 36.85 -22.99
N ASP A 161 48.87 38.08 -22.56
CA ASP A 161 48.47 39.28 -23.27
C ASP A 161 49.07 39.24 -24.66
N ILE A 162 48.36 38.64 -25.61
CA ILE A 162 48.63 38.82 -27.03
C ILE A 162 48.25 40.28 -27.31
N PRO A 163 49.18 41.15 -27.74
CA PRO A 163 48.84 42.54 -28.01
C PRO A 163 47.87 42.57 -29.21
N SER A 164 46.60 42.82 -28.91
CA SER A 164 45.50 42.85 -29.86
C SER A 164 45.65 44.03 -30.82
N GLY A 165 46.27 43.77 -31.97
CA GLY A 165 46.18 44.58 -33.17
C GLY A 165 44.81 44.42 -33.85
N ASN A 166 43.99 45.47 -33.72
CA ASN A 166 43.05 45.99 -34.72
C ASN A 166 41.81 45.18 -35.16
N LYS A 167 40.65 45.82 -34.88
CA LYS A 167 39.40 45.90 -35.68
C LYS A 167 38.66 44.61 -36.04
N SER A 168 37.49 44.44 -35.43
CA SER A 168 36.29 44.13 -36.21
C SER A 168 35.02 44.56 -35.48
N SER A 169 34.37 45.56 -36.06
CA SER A 169 33.01 46.00 -35.75
C SER A 169 32.02 44.88 -36.04
N ASN A 170 31.19 44.49 -35.07
CA ASN A 170 29.87 43.91 -35.37
C ASN A 170 28.85 44.20 -34.26
N LYS A 171 27.97 45.14 -34.60
CA LYS A 171 26.55 45.29 -34.24
C LYS A 171 26.07 44.53 -33.00
N SER A 172 25.84 45.31 -31.95
CA SER A 172 24.93 45.01 -30.85
C SER A 172 23.51 44.75 -31.37
N LEU A 173 23.00 43.53 -31.17
CA LEU A 173 21.57 43.25 -31.16
C LEU A 173 21.04 43.48 -29.73
N PRO A 174 19.84 44.07 -29.58
CA PRO A 174 19.27 44.34 -28.27
C PRO A 174 18.89 43.02 -27.57
N ILE A 175 19.39 42.86 -26.34
CA ILE A 175 18.99 41.81 -25.40
C ILE A 175 17.50 42.04 -25.10
N GLN A 176 16.63 41.23 -25.67
CA GLN A 176 15.27 41.08 -25.16
C GLN A 176 15.37 40.38 -23.80
N LYS A 177 14.96 41.09 -22.75
CA LYS A 177 14.82 40.56 -21.41
C LYS A 177 13.81 39.41 -21.44
N ALA A 178 14.27 38.19 -21.25
CA ALA A 178 13.41 37.06 -20.95
C ALA A 178 12.94 37.19 -19.49
N ASN A 179 11.91 38.02 -19.28
CA ASN A 179 11.16 38.15 -18.03
C ASN A 179 9.76 37.52 -18.16
N ASP A 180 9.61 36.41 -18.89
CA ASP A 180 8.31 35.76 -19.08
C ASP A 180 8.42 34.23 -18.98
N VAL A 181 8.82 33.70 -17.81
CA VAL A 181 8.49 32.31 -17.42
C VAL A 181 8.16 32.19 -15.92
N ASN A 182 7.88 33.31 -15.23
CA ASN A 182 7.50 33.30 -13.82
C ASN A 182 6.00 33.55 -13.60
N LEU A 183 5.17 33.17 -14.58
CA LEU A 183 3.74 33.48 -14.63
C LEU A 183 2.84 32.23 -14.51
N GLY A 184 3.32 31.17 -13.86
CA GLY A 184 2.54 29.92 -13.74
C GLY A 184 2.55 29.22 -12.38
N LEU A 185 3.44 29.59 -11.45
CA LEU A 185 3.53 28.89 -10.15
C LEU A 185 2.84 29.62 -9.00
N GLN A 186 2.62 30.93 -9.10
CA GLN A 186 1.97 31.68 -8.03
C GLN A 186 0.44 31.53 -8.04
N ASP A 187 -0.14 31.30 -9.21
CA ASP A 187 -1.60 31.16 -9.35
C ASP A 187 -2.13 29.81 -8.84
N ILE A 188 -1.32 28.74 -8.92
CA ILE A 188 -1.70 27.40 -8.43
C ILE A 188 -1.77 27.37 -6.90
N LYS A 189 -0.93 28.15 -6.21
CA LYS A 189 -0.90 28.17 -4.73
C LYS A 189 -2.15 28.81 -4.12
N ASN A 190 -2.87 29.63 -4.88
CA ASN A 190 -4.08 30.32 -4.44
C ASN A 190 -5.37 29.72 -5.03
N MET A 191 -5.29 28.64 -5.82
CA MET A 191 -6.46 27.98 -6.38
C MET A 191 -7.16 27.11 -5.35
N THR A 192 -8.48 27.24 -5.31
CA THR A 192 -9.32 26.37 -4.48
C THR A 192 -9.28 24.93 -5.03
N PRO A 193 -9.49 23.90 -4.18
CA PRO A 193 -9.51 22.50 -4.61
C PRO A 193 -10.49 22.22 -5.76
N ALA A 194 -11.61 22.96 -5.83
CA ALA A 194 -12.59 22.84 -6.92
C ALA A 194 -12.04 23.30 -8.28
N GLN A 195 -11.26 24.40 -8.31
CA GLN A 195 -10.66 24.93 -9.53
C GLN A 195 -9.53 24.03 -10.06
N LEU A 196 -8.75 23.42 -9.16
CA LEU A 196 -7.74 22.42 -9.55
C LEU A 196 -8.37 21.19 -10.21
N LEU A 197 -9.54 20.76 -9.72
CA LEU A 197 -10.26 19.62 -10.28
C LEU A 197 -10.82 19.91 -11.69
N GLU A 198 -11.31 21.13 -11.94
CA GLU A 198 -11.74 21.54 -13.29
C GLU A 198 -10.57 21.61 -14.27
N MET A 199 -9.43 22.14 -13.85
CA MET A 199 -8.24 22.22 -14.68
C MET A 199 -7.75 20.80 -15.07
N TYR A 200 -7.77 19.86 -14.12
CA TYR A 200 -7.41 18.47 -14.38
C TYR A 200 -8.39 17.79 -15.38
N LYS A 201 -9.69 18.09 -15.28
CA LYS A 201 -10.70 17.60 -16.23
C LYS A 201 -10.51 18.17 -17.64
N LYS A 202 -10.10 19.44 -17.77
CA LYS A 202 -9.79 20.05 -19.08
C LYS A 202 -8.58 19.39 -19.74
N VAL A 203 -7.46 19.25 -19.01
CA VAL A 203 -6.23 18.63 -19.55
C VAL A 203 -6.45 17.18 -19.98
N LYS A 204 -7.32 16.44 -19.27
CA LYS A 204 -7.65 15.04 -19.62
C LYS A 204 -8.59 14.92 -20.84
N LYS A 205 -9.33 15.97 -21.20
CA LYS A 205 -10.21 15.97 -22.39
C LYS A 205 -9.48 16.35 -23.68
N GLU A 206 -8.29 16.94 -23.58
CA GLU A 206 -7.47 17.35 -24.73
C GLU A 206 -6.45 16.27 -25.19
N LYS A 207 -6.52 15.06 -24.61
CA LYS A 207 -5.76 13.87 -25.03
C LYS A 207 -6.70 12.78 -25.50
#